data_AF-A0A1B7WBS3-F1
#
_entry.id   AF-A0A1B7WBS3-F1
#
_cell.length_a   1.000
_cell.length_b   1.000
_cell.length_c   1.000
_cell.angle_alpha   90.00
_cell.angle_beta   90.00
_cell.angle_gamma   90.00
#
_symmetry.space_group_name_H-M   'P 1'
#
loop_
_entity.id
_entity.type
_entity.pdbx_description
1 polymer ?
#
loop_
_entity_poly.entity_id
_entity_poly.type
_entity_poly.pdbx_seq_one_letter_code
_entity_poly.pdbx_strand_id
1 'polypeptide(L)' 'MSQIIILDTHIWFWFINQQFDKFPTHWREIIETSEQVGVSTISCYEIALAQQRGRLELPCAA' A
#
# COMPACT_ATOMS: atom_id res chain seq x y z
N MET A 1 8.31 11.93 19.86
CA MET A 1 8.80 10.89 18.95
C MET A 1 7.77 10.79 17.84
N SER A 2 8.14 11.09 16.59
CA SER A 2 7.21 10.91 15.46
C SER A 2 6.95 9.41 15.28
N GLN A 3 5.68 9.03 15.21
CA GLN A 3 5.30 7.63 14.93
C GLN A 3 5.48 7.39 13.43
N ILE A 4 6.12 6.26 13.09
CA ILE A 4 6.25 5.81 11.70
C ILE A 4 5.22 4.70 11.50
N ILE A 5 4.35 4.88 10.50
CA ILE A 5 3.42 3.84 10.07
C ILE A 5 4.09 3.04 8.96
N ILE A 6 4.19 1.72 9.13
CA ILE A 6 4.61 0.82 8.05
C ILE A 6 3.40 0.02 7.60
N LEU A 7 3.07 0.12 6.31
CA LEU A 7 1.96 -0.60 5.71
C LEU A 7 2.38 -2.02 5.31
N ASP A 8 1.50 -2.98 5.55
CA ASP A 8 1.56 -4.29 4.92
C ASP A 8 1.35 -4.19 3.40
N THR A 9 1.84 -5.18 2.66
CA THR A 9 1.71 -5.29 1.21
C THR A 9 0.27 -5.10 0.73
N HIS A 10 -0.73 -5.69 1.40
CA HIS A 10 -2.13 -5.60 0.98
C HIS A 10 -2.74 -4.23 1.25
N ILE A 11 -2.46 -3.65 2.43
CA ILE A 11 -2.97 -2.31 2.79
C ILE A 11 -2.38 -1.27 1.86
N TRP A 12 -1.08 -1.36 1.57
CA TRP A 12 -0.44 -0.50 0.59
C TRP A 12 -1.08 -0.65 -0.79
N PHE A 13 -1.25 -1.89 -1.28
CA PHE A 13 -1.86 -2.15 -2.58
C PHE A 13 -3.28 -1.60 -2.69
N TRP A 14 -4.14 -1.82 -1.69
CA TRP A 14 -5.51 -1.29 -1.68
C TRP A 14 -5.52 0.24 -1.61
N PHE A 15 -4.64 0.83 -0.80
CA PHE A 15 -4.56 2.28 -0.65
C PHE A 15 -4.20 2.98 -1.96
N ILE A 16 -3.15 2.54 -2.67
CA ILE A 16 -2.72 3.16 -3.93
C ILE A 16 -3.72 2.95 -5.07
N ASN A 17 -4.51 1.87 -5.03
CA ASN A 17 -5.57 1.60 -5.99
C ASN A 17 -6.93 2.15 -5.58
N GLN A 18 -6.99 2.97 -4.52
CA GLN A 18 -8.22 3.60 -4.01
C GLN A 18 -9.34 2.59 -3.66
N GLN A 19 -8.96 1.37 -3.28
CA GLN A 19 -9.87 0.31 -2.84
C GLN A 19 -10.20 0.49 -1.35
N PHE A 20 -10.73 1.67 -1.00
CA PHE A 20 -10.98 2.10 0.37
C PHE A 20 -12.10 1.31 1.08
N ASP A 21 -12.87 0.51 0.33
CA ASP A 21 -13.85 -0.45 0.85
C ASP A 21 -13.19 -1.67 1.51
N LYS A 22 -11.88 -1.91 1.27
CA LYS A 22 -11.15 -3.09 1.76
C LYS A 22 -10.58 -2.94 3.16
N PHE A 23 -10.61 -1.75 3.75
CA PHE A 23 -10.09 -1.50 5.08
C PHE A 23 -10.88 -0.39 5.80
N PRO A 24 -10.82 -0.31 7.15
CA PRO A 24 -11.60 0.67 7.90
C PRO A 24 -11.31 2.12 7.50
N THR A 25 -12.35 2.94 7.37
CA THR A 25 -12.23 4.37 6.98
C THR A 25 -11.27 5.16 7.87
N HIS A 26 -11.23 4.88 9.18
CA HIS A 26 -10.32 5.57 10.10
C HIS A 26 -8.84 5.26 9.82
N TRP A 27 -8.50 4.12 9.20
CA TRP A 27 -7.11 3.86 8.79
C TRP A 27 -6.69 4.76 7.66
N ARG A 28 -7.61 5.08 6.73
CA ARG A 28 -7.34 6.02 5.65
C ARG A 28 -6.94 7.38 6.20
N GLU A 29 -7.74 7.91 7.13
CA GLU A 29 -7.48 9.19 7.78
C GLU A 29 -6.13 9.18 8.51
N ILE A 30 -5.81 8.11 9.23
CA ILE A 30 -4.52 7.94 9.91
C ILE A 30 -3.36 7.90 8.91
N ILE A 31 -3.48 7.18 7.79
CA ILE A 31 -2.44 7.09 6.76
C ILE A 31 -2.22 8.44 6.08
N GLU A 32 -3.30 9.16 5.72
CA GLU A 32 -3.25 10.44 5.02
C GLU A 32 -2.73 11.60 5.91
N THR A 33 -2.90 11.50 7.23
CA THR A 33 -2.50 12.55 8.19
C THR A 33 -1.18 12.27 8.92
N SER A 34 -0.64 11.06 8.80
CA SER A 34 0.65 10.71 9.41
C SER A 34 1.80 11.48 8.77
N GLU A 35 2.72 11.96 9.62
CA GLU A 35 3.95 12.62 9.18
C GLU A 35 4.84 11.67 8.36
N GLN A 36 4.83 10.38 8.69
CA GLN A 36 5.64 9.37 8.03
C GLN A 36 4.84 8.09 7.79
N VAL A 37 4.80 7.67 6.53
CA VAL A 37 4.25 6.39 6.09
C VAL A 37 5.28 5.72 5.19
N GLY A 38 5.61 4.48 5.51
CA GLY A 38 6.55 3.66 4.76
C GLY A 38 5.94 2.33 4.33
N VAL A 39 6.65 1.67 3.43
CA VAL A 39 6.41 0.28 3.03
C VAL A 39 7.71 -0.49 3.15
N SER A 40 7.63 -1.79 3.41
CA SER A 40 8.82 -2.64 3.40
C SER A 40 9.33 -2.83 1.97
N THR A 41 10.65 -2.95 1.80
CA THR A 41 11.26 -3.27 0.50
C THR A 41 10.78 -4.62 -0.04
N ILE A 42 10.46 -5.57 0.84
CA ILE A 42 9.91 -6.87 0.44
C ILE A 42 8.52 -6.72 -0.18
N SER A 43 7.69 -5.81 0.33
CA SER A 43 6.36 -5.53 -0.23
C SER A 43 6.46 -5.04 -1.67
N CYS A 44 7.45 -4.20 -1.98
CA CYS A 44 7.72 -3.76 -3.36
C CYS A 44 8.07 -4.94 -4.28
N TYR A 45 8.92 -5.87 -3.80
CA TYR A 45 9.27 -7.08 -4.55
C TYR A 45 8.05 -8.00 -4.78
N GLU A 46 7.22 -8.20 -3.75
CA GLU A 46 6.01 -9.03 -3.85
C GLU A 46 5.01 -8.49 -4.88
N ILE A 47 4.79 -7.17 -4.90
CA ILE A 47 3.92 -6.53 -5.89
C ILE A 47 4.49 -6.69 -7.30
N ALA A 48 5.78 -6.42 -7.50
CA ALA A 48 6.42 -6.57 -8.80
C ALA A 48 6.36 -8.04 -9.31
N LEU A 49 6.61 -9.00 -8.42
CA LEU A 49 6.52 -10.43 -8.73
C LEU A 49 5.08 -10.86 -9.05
N ALA A 50 4.08 -10.34 -8.32
CA ALA A 50 2.67 -10.61 -8.59
C ALA A 50 2.24 -10.06 -9.96
N GLN A 51 2.69 -8.85 -10.30
CA GLN A 51 2.43 -8.24 -11.61
C GLN A 51 3.09 -9.02 -12.73
N GLN A 52 4.37 -9.40 -12.59
CA GLN A 52 5.08 -10.22 -13.56
C GLN A 52 4.40 -11.58 -13.81
N ARG A 53 3.76 -12.14 -12.78
CA ARG A 53 3.01 -13.41 -12.86
C ARG A 53 1.57 -13.26 -13.37
N GLY A 54 1.14 -12.05 -13.74
CA GLY A 54 -0.22 -11.77 -14.20
C GLY A 54 -1.29 -11.96 -13.13
N ARG A 55 -0.91 -11.90 -11.84
CA ARG A 55 -1.85 -12.03 -10.71
C ARG A 55 -2.41 -10.69 -10.24
N LEU A 56 -1.81 -9.59 -10.70
CA LEU A 56 -2.08 -8.24 -10.27
C LEU A 56 -1.78 -7.30 -11.43
N GLU A 57 -2.64 -6.32 -11.65
CA GLU A 57 -2.42 -5.24 -12.61
C GLU A 57 -2.01 -3.98 -11.85
N LEU A 58 -0.92 -3.35 -12.29
CA LEU A 58 -0.52 -2.04 -11.79
C LEU A 58 -0.97 -0.99 -12.80
N PRO A 59 -1.76 0.03 -12.38
CA PRO A 59 -2.26 1.06 -13.30
C PRO A 59 -1.19 2.10 -13.69
N CYS A 60 0.10 1.80 -13.51
CA CYS A 60 1.20 2.67 -13.93
C CYS A 60 1.82 2.19 -15.25
N ALA A 61 2.29 3.12 -16.06
CA ALA A 61 3.07 2.78 -17.25
C ALA A 61 4.37 2.06 -16.85
N ALA A 62 4.78 1.09 -17.67
CA ALA A 62 6.06 0.39 -17.54
C ALA A 62 7.25 1.29 -17.89
#